data_AF-A0A2J6QRP1-F1
#
_entry.id   AF-A0A2J6QRP1-F1
#
_cell.length_a   1.000
_cell.length_b   1.000
_cell.length_c   1.000
_cell.angle_alpha   90.00
_cell.angle_beta   90.00
_cell.angle_gamma   90.00
#
_symmetry.space_group_name_H-M   'P 1'
#
loop_
_entity.id
_entity.type
_entity.pdbx_description
1 polymer ?
#
loop_
_entity_poly.entity_id
_entity_poly.type
_entity_poly.pdbx_seq_one_letter_code
_entity_poly.pdbx_strand_id
1 'polypeptide(L)' 'RKLFTTVQGYMGLAPSTAREGDLVCVLLGGDVPFILRPSKSNYSLIGESYVHGIMDGEKIQDVN' A
#
# COMPACT_ATOMS: atom_id res chain seq x y z
N ARG A 1 11.54 4.32 -7.83
CA ARG A 1 10.88 3.89 -6.57
C ARG A 1 11.18 4.92 -5.48
N LYS A 2 10.37 5.02 -4.42
CA LYS A 2 10.60 5.90 -3.26
C LYS A 2 10.45 5.11 -1.97
N LEU A 3 11.32 5.37 -0.99
CA LEU A 3 11.11 4.91 0.37
C LEU A 3 9.93 5.67 0.98
N PHE A 4 9.10 4.99 1.76
CA PHE A 4 8.05 5.62 2.53
C PHE A 4 7.88 4.94 3.88
N THR A 5 7.23 5.66 4.79
CA THR A 5 6.68 5.10 6.02
C THR A 5 5.18 5.36 6.07
N THR A 6 4.41 4.47 6.72
CA THR A 6 2.97 4.69 6.97
C THR A 6 2.74 5.28 8.35
N VAL A 7 1.54 5.81 8.59
CA VAL A 7 1.13 6.31 9.91
C VAL A 7 1.08 5.20 10.98
N GLN A 8 0.96 3.94 10.57
CA GLN A 8 1.03 2.76 11.43
C GLN A 8 2.48 2.27 11.67
N GLY A 9 3.49 2.97 11.15
CA GLY A 9 4.90 2.65 11.37
C GLY A 9 5.49 1.60 10.42
N TYR A 10 4.77 1.18 9.38
CA TYR A 10 5.35 0.30 8.35
C TYR A 10 6.32 1.07 7.46
N MET A 11 7.32 0.39 6.92
CA MET A 11 8.26 0.94 5.94
C MET A 11 8.16 0.16 4.62
N GLY A 12 8.34 0.86 3.51
CA GLY A 12 8.23 0.24 2.20
C GLY A 12 8.87 1.01 1.04
N LEU A 13 8.70 0.44 -0.15
CA LEU A 13 9.05 1.03 -1.44
C LEU A 13 7.80 1.20 -2.30
N ALA A 14 7.58 2.40 -2.80
CA ALA A 14 6.45 2.76 -3.66
C ALA A 14 6.91 3.20 -5.06
N PRO A 15 5.98 3.31 -6.05
CA PRO A 15 6.25 4.00 -7.31
C PRO A 15 6.75 5.44 -7.08
N SER A 16 7.54 5.99 -8.01
CA SER A 16 8.06 7.37 -7.88
C SER A 16 6.94 8.44 -7.87
N THR A 17 5.78 8.11 -8.42
CA THR A 17 4.58 8.95 -8.47
C THR A 17 3.75 8.93 -7.19
N ALA A 18 4.11 8.08 -6.22
CA ALA A 18 3.50 8.08 -4.90
C ALA A 18 3.80 9.37 -4.14
N ARG A 19 2.86 9.79 -3.30
CA ARG A 19 2.92 11.02 -2.49
C ARG A 19 2.18 10.84 -1.16
N GLU A 20 2.39 11.78 -0.24
CA GLU A 20 1.66 11.83 1.03
C GLU A 20 0.14 11.86 0.81
N GLY A 21 -0.58 11.11 1.65
CA GLY A 21 -2.02 10.89 1.53
C GLY A 21 -2.41 9.70 0.62
N ASP A 22 -1.48 9.09 -0.10
CA ASP A 22 -1.72 7.79 -0.72
C ASP A 22 -1.81 6.69 0.35
N LEU A 23 -2.60 5.65 0.06
CA LEU A 23 -2.86 4.52 0.94
C LEU A 23 -2.11 3.28 0.48
N VAL A 24 -1.59 2.53 1.44
CA VAL A 24 -1.15 1.14 1.21
C VAL A 24 -2.35 0.23 1.39
N CYS A 25 -2.64 -0.60 0.39
CA CYS A 25 -3.76 -1.53 0.43
C CYS A 25 -3.33 -2.91 -0.07
N VAL A 26 -3.66 -3.96 0.68
CA VAL A 26 -3.62 -5.34 0.18
C VAL A 26 -4.97 -5.60 -0.47
N LEU A 27 -4.98 -5.87 -1.77
CA LEU A 27 -6.21 -6.14 -2.51
C LEU A 27 -6.52 -7.64 -2.45
N LEU A 28 -7.78 -7.99 -2.26
CA LEU A 28 -8.19 -9.40 -2.23
C LEU A 28 -7.80 -10.11 -3.53
N GLY A 29 -7.10 -11.24 -3.40
CA GLY A 29 -6.57 -12.01 -4.53
C GLY A 29 -5.29 -11.43 -5.16
N GLY A 30 -4.72 -10.36 -4.61
CA GLY A 30 -3.40 -9.84 -4.98
C GLY A 30 -2.32 -10.37 -4.06
N ASP A 31 -1.16 -10.70 -4.63
CA ASP A 31 -0.02 -11.28 -3.89
C ASP A 31 0.93 -10.21 -3.31
N VAL A 32 0.67 -8.93 -3.58
CA VAL A 32 1.49 -7.79 -3.12
C VAL A 32 0.64 -6.61 -2.66
N PRO A 33 1.16 -5.73 -1.77
CA PRO A 33 0.51 -4.47 -1.44
C PRO A 33 0.55 -3.48 -2.61
N PHE A 34 -0.49 -2.67 -2.73
CA PHE A 34 -0.63 -1.62 -3.75
C PHE A 34 -0.73 -0.24 -3.12
N ILE A 35 -0.31 0.77 -3.88
CA ILE A 35 -0.54 2.17 -3.55
C ILE A 35 -1.82 2.64 -4.25
N LEU A 36 -2.81 3.03 -3.46
CA LEU A 36 -4.06 3.62 -3.92
C LEU A 36 -4.13 5.10 -3.56
N ARG A 37 -4.58 5.92 -4.50
CA ARG A 37 -4.84 7.34 -4.24
C ARG A 37 -6.34 7.60 -4.13
N PRO A 38 -6.85 8.05 -2.98
CA PRO A 38 -8.27 8.36 -2.84
C PRO A 38 -8.66 9.58 -3.70
N SER A 39 -9.88 9.53 -4.20
CA SER A 39 -10.60 10.66 -4.81
C SER A 39 -11.98 10.80 -4.13
N LYS A 40 -12.86 11.68 -4.63
CA LYS A 40 -14.19 11.89 -4.03
C LYS A 40 -15.04 10.62 -3.91
N SER A 41 -14.95 9.70 -4.88
CA SER A 41 -15.82 8.52 -4.94
C SER A 41 -15.13 7.25 -5.41
N ASN A 42 -13.82 7.29 -5.64
CA ASN A 42 -13.06 6.15 -6.14
C ASN A 42 -11.59 6.22 -5.69
N TYR A 43 -10.83 5.23 -6.12
CA TYR A 43 -9.39 5.16 -5.92
C TYR A 43 -8.69 5.01 -7.26
N SER A 44 -7.59 5.71 -7.45
CA SER A 44 -6.68 5.46 -8.57
C SER A 44 -5.58 4.50 -8.12
N LEU A 45 -5.35 3.45 -8.90
CA LEU A 45 -4.22 2.56 -8.71
C LEU A 45 -2.93 3.27 -9.15
N ILE A 46 -2.04 3.56 -8.22
CA ILE A 46 -0.73 4.19 -8.51
C ILE A 46 0.30 3.12 -8.89
N GLY A 47 0.19 1.92 -8.30
CA GLY A 47 0.97 0.75 -8.66
C GLY A 47 1.35 -0.10 -7.46
N GLU A 48 2.12 -1.15 -7.72
CA GLU A 48 2.63 -2.08 -6.71
C GLU A 48 3.63 -1.42 -5.76
N SER A 49 3.62 -1.88 -4.52
CA SER A 49 4.55 -1.49 -3.47
C SER A 49 5.16 -2.68 -2.76
N TYR A 50 6.36 -2.46 -2.23
CA TYR A 50 6.92 -3.34 -1.22
C TYR A 50 6.67 -2.79 0.17
N VAL A 51 6.22 -3.63 1.09
CA VAL A 51 6.03 -3.26 2.49
C VAL A 51 6.59 -4.36 3.36
N HIS A 52 7.60 -3.97 4.14
CA HIS A 52 8.29 -4.88 5.04
C HIS A 52 7.33 -5.38 6.12
N GLY A 53 7.32 -6.70 6.37
CA GLY A 53 6.41 -7.35 7.33
C GLY A 53 4.95 -7.49 6.87
N ILE A 54 4.61 -7.11 5.63
CA ILE A 54 3.30 -7.43 5.03
C ILE A 54 3.45 -8.47 3.93
N MET A 55 4.44 -8.31 3.04
CA MET A 55 4.68 -9.28 1.96
C MET A 55 5.07 -10.68 2.44
N ASP A 56 5.65 -10.79 3.63
CA ASP A 56 6.03 -12.09 4.21
C ASP A 56 4.84 -12.78 4.92
N GLY A 57 3.61 -12.30 4.70
CA GLY A 57 2.38 -12.90 5.22
C GLY A 57 2.11 -12.61 6.69
N GLU A 58 2.87 -11.73 7.34
CA GLU A 58 2.79 -11.58 8.79
C GLU A 58 1.54 -10.82 9.25
N LYS A 59 0.90 -10.02 8.39
CA LYS A 59 -0.25 -9.17 8.76
C LYS A 59 -1.19 -8.90 7.59
N ILE A 60 -2.14 -9.81 7.36
CA ILE A 60 -3.42 -9.49 6.73
C ILE A 60 -4.45 -9.49 7.86
N GLN A 61 -4.99 -8.33 8.21
CA GLN A 61 -6.18 -8.29 9.05
C GLN A 61 -7.37 -8.65 8.17
N ASP A 62 -7.97 -9.81 8.40
CA ASP A 62 -9.25 -10.17 7.82
C ASP A 62 -10.28 -9.11 8.20
N VAL A 63 -10.94 -8.53 7.21
CA VAL A 63 -12.08 -7.66 7.41
C VAL A 63 -13.31 -8.57 7.54
N ASN A 64 -13.57 -9.05 8.76
CA ASN A 64 -14.85 -9.64 9.15
C ASN A 64 -15.72 -8.57 9.82
#